data_AF-A0A972NX69-F1
#
_entry.id   AF-A0A972NX69-F1
#
_cell.length_a   1.000
_cell.length_b   1.000
_cell.length_c   1.000
_cell.angle_alpha   90.00
_cell.angle_beta   90.00
_cell.angle_gamma   90.00
#
_symmetry.space_group_name_H-M   'P 1'
#
loop_
_entity.id
_entity.type
_entity.pdbx_description
1 polymer ?
#
loop_
_entity_poly.entity_id
_entity_poly.type
_entity_poly.pdbx_seq_one_letter_code
_entity_poly.pdbx_strand_id
1 'polypeptide(L)'
;MTSRRSTINSAPRRLAPRLAHSTRIALACTAALALGACAQPWQGFQAGEPESVVIARLGPPREAYDLPGGSKRLMWPTQPMGEVTTAADIDATGKVISVRQVLQPSEFYRAEPGKWTKNDVLVNFGRPEETAYFPLMKREVWSYRYLEDNVWYQLFHFYFDDAGVLRSTQKSPDPLHEHEDNDHQF
;
A
#
# COMPACT_ATOMS: atom_id res chain seq x y z
N MET A 1 -21.60 69.82 60.46
CA MET A 1 -22.01 68.40 60.36
C MET A 1 -21.10 67.72 59.34
N THR A 2 -20.13 66.96 59.86
CA THR A 2 -19.27 65.91 59.23
C THR A 2 -18.79 66.08 57.78
N SER A 3 -17.57 66.63 57.62
CA SER A 3 -16.74 66.52 56.41
C SER A 3 -15.99 65.18 56.42
N ARG A 4 -16.22 64.34 55.40
CA ARG A 4 -15.71 62.97 55.28
C ARG A 4 -14.34 63.01 54.58
N ARG A 5 -13.26 62.65 55.28
CA ARG A 5 -11.92 62.47 54.70
C ARG A 5 -11.93 61.31 53.70
N SER A 6 -11.49 61.58 52.47
CA SER A 6 -11.34 60.59 51.41
C SER A 6 -9.98 59.89 51.54
N THR A 7 -9.98 58.60 51.89
CA THR A 7 -8.79 57.75 51.86
C THR A 7 -8.51 57.30 50.43
N ILE A 8 -7.33 57.62 49.91
CA ILE A 8 -6.80 57.11 48.64
C ILE A 8 -6.23 55.71 48.91
N ASN A 9 -6.86 54.66 48.36
CA ASN A 9 -6.33 53.30 48.38
C ASN A 9 -5.66 53.01 47.03
N SER A 10 -4.34 52.80 47.05
CA SER A 10 -3.54 52.34 45.92
C SER A 10 -3.70 50.83 45.73
N ALA A 11 -4.12 50.41 44.53
CA ALA A 11 -4.21 48.99 44.15
C ALA A 11 -2.85 48.43 43.69
N PRO A 12 -2.52 47.15 43.96
CA PRO A 12 -1.28 46.55 43.49
C PRO A 12 -1.38 46.12 42.02
N ARG A 13 -0.36 46.43 41.21
CA ARG A 13 -0.19 45.89 39.85
C ARG A 13 0.12 44.39 39.93
N ARG A 14 -0.79 43.55 39.43
CA ARG A 14 -0.52 42.13 39.19
C ARG A 14 0.24 41.97 37.87
N LEU A 15 1.44 41.36 37.91
CA LEU A 15 2.11 40.86 36.71
C LEU A 15 1.32 39.67 36.15
N ALA A 16 0.92 39.74 34.89
CA ALA A 16 0.30 38.61 34.18
C ALA A 16 1.37 37.60 33.73
N PRO A 17 1.14 36.28 33.89
CA PRO A 17 2.06 35.27 33.35
C PRO A 17 1.84 35.13 31.83
N ARG A 18 2.82 35.54 31.03
CA ARG A 18 2.84 35.38 29.56
C ARG A 18 3.50 34.06 29.11
N LEU A 19 3.33 32.96 29.85
CA LEU A 19 4.05 31.70 29.60
C LEU A 19 3.17 30.52 29.21
N ALA A 20 1.85 30.70 29.06
CA ALA A 20 0.93 29.60 28.75
C ALA A 20 0.61 29.40 27.25
N HIS A 21 1.03 30.32 26.38
CA HIS A 21 0.71 30.28 24.94
C HIS A 21 1.71 29.48 24.10
N SER A 22 2.98 29.46 24.51
CA SER A 22 4.07 28.78 23.79
C SER A 22 3.98 27.25 23.88
N THR A 23 3.52 26.72 25.02
CA THR A 23 3.37 25.27 25.23
C THR A 23 2.20 24.66 24.47
N ARG A 24 1.12 25.43 24.24
CA ARG A 24 -0.06 24.97 23.50
C ARG A 24 0.19 24.85 21.99
N ILE A 25 1.03 25.72 21.44
CA ILE A 25 1.41 25.70 20.02
C ILE A 25 2.34 24.51 19.73
N ALA A 26 3.30 24.24 20.63
CA ALA A 26 4.22 23.12 20.48
C ALA A 26 3.51 21.75 20.49
N LEU A 27 2.49 21.58 21.35
CA LEU A 27 1.74 20.32 21.44
C LEU A 27 0.84 20.07 20.22
N ALA A 28 0.31 21.14 19.60
CA ALA A 28 -0.52 21.04 18.40
C ALA A 28 0.29 20.62 17.15
N CYS A 29 1.54 21.10 17.03
CA CYS A 29 2.41 20.72 15.90
C CYS A 29 2.85 19.24 15.96
N THR A 30 3.10 18.70 17.16
CA THR A 30 3.47 17.28 17.32
C THR A 30 2.30 16.35 16.98
N ALA A 31 1.06 16.73 17.32
CA ALA A 31 -0.13 15.96 16.98
C ALA A 31 -0.42 15.93 15.45
N ALA A 32 -0.14 17.03 14.74
CA ALA A 32 -0.35 17.08 13.29
C ALA A 32 0.66 16.23 12.50
N LEU A 33 1.90 16.10 12.99
CA LEU A 33 2.92 15.25 12.36
C LEU A 33 2.69 13.75 12.59
N ALA A 34 2.03 13.37 13.68
CA ALA A 34 1.75 11.97 14.00
C ALA A 34 0.69 11.32 13.11
N LEU A 35 -0.14 12.10 12.41
CA LEU A 35 -1.25 11.59 11.58
C LEU A 35 -0.85 11.29 10.12
N GLY A 36 0.33 11.72 9.67
CA GLY A 36 0.78 11.56 8.28
C GLY A 36 1.41 10.20 7.95
N ALA A 37 1.65 9.34 8.94
CA ALA A 37 2.48 8.15 8.77
C ALA A 37 1.78 6.94 8.12
N CYS A 38 0.46 7.00 7.87
CA CYS A 38 -0.31 5.85 7.36
C CYS A 38 -0.78 5.99 5.90
N ALA A 39 -0.24 6.94 5.12
CA ALA A 39 -0.66 7.10 3.73
C ALA A 39 0.13 6.14 2.82
N GLN A 40 -0.56 5.15 2.24
CA GLN A 40 0.05 4.25 1.27
C GLN A 40 0.25 4.97 -0.08
N PRO A 41 1.33 4.68 -0.84
CA PRO A 41 1.65 5.43 -2.05
C PRO A 41 0.58 5.33 -3.16
N TRP A 42 -0.19 4.24 -3.18
CA TRP A 42 -1.31 4.02 -4.12
C TRP A 42 -2.63 4.69 -3.71
N GLN A 43 -2.69 5.39 -2.56
CA GLN A 43 -3.89 6.07 -2.08
C GLN A 43 -3.94 7.54 -2.52
N GLY A 44 -5.16 8.09 -2.61
CA GLY A 44 -5.41 9.51 -2.85
C GLY A 44 -5.54 9.92 -4.32
N PHE A 45 -5.46 8.97 -5.26
CA PHE A 45 -5.78 9.21 -6.66
C PHE A 45 -7.29 9.24 -6.88
N GLN A 46 -7.75 10.08 -7.81
CA GLN A 46 -9.16 10.20 -8.18
C GLN A 46 -9.40 9.68 -9.59
N ALA A 47 -10.54 9.02 -9.80
CA ALA A 47 -10.96 8.65 -11.15
C ALA A 47 -11.13 9.91 -12.02
N GLY A 48 -10.70 9.84 -13.28
CA GLY A 48 -10.70 10.97 -14.22
C GLY A 48 -9.43 11.84 -14.18
N GLU A 49 -8.51 11.62 -13.24
CA GLU A 49 -7.20 12.26 -13.27
C GLU A 49 -6.40 11.82 -14.50
N PRO A 50 -5.53 12.68 -15.07
CA PRO A 50 -4.66 12.24 -16.15
C PRO A 50 -3.61 11.24 -15.64
N GLU A 51 -3.26 10.27 -16.47
CA GLU A 51 -2.17 9.30 -16.21
C GLU A 51 -0.88 9.95 -15.73
N SER A 52 -0.57 11.15 -16.24
CA SER A 52 0.61 11.91 -15.85
C SER A 52 0.67 12.24 -14.36
N VAL A 53 -0.46 12.37 -13.66
CA VAL A 53 -0.50 12.59 -12.20
C VAL A 53 0.01 11.35 -11.47
N VAL A 54 -0.38 10.16 -11.91
CA VAL A 54 0.09 8.89 -11.33
C VAL A 54 1.58 8.72 -11.56
N ILE A 55 2.04 8.94 -12.80
CA ILE A 55 3.46 8.83 -13.15
C ILE A 55 4.31 9.88 -12.42
N ALA A 56 3.81 11.11 -12.27
CA ALA A 56 4.52 12.15 -11.53
C ALA A 56 4.75 11.78 -10.06
N ARG A 57 3.83 11.02 -9.45
CA ARG A 57 3.91 10.61 -8.05
C ARG A 57 4.65 9.29 -7.84
N LEU A 58 4.45 8.30 -8.71
CA LEU A 58 5.01 6.95 -8.57
C LEU A 58 6.28 6.72 -9.40
N GLY A 59 6.61 7.65 -10.30
CA GLY A 59 7.65 7.47 -11.31
C GLY A 59 7.16 6.68 -12.53
N PRO A 60 8.05 6.39 -13.50
CA PRO A 60 7.69 5.59 -14.67
C PRO A 60 7.28 4.17 -14.26
N PRO A 61 6.22 3.60 -14.87
CA PRO A 61 5.83 2.22 -14.60
C PRO A 61 6.90 1.25 -15.10
N ARG A 62 7.05 0.12 -14.42
CA ARG A 62 7.99 -0.95 -14.83
C ARG A 62 7.33 -1.96 -15.75
N GLU A 63 6.00 -2.09 -15.66
CA GLU A 63 5.21 -2.96 -16.52
C GLU A 63 3.97 -2.24 -17.02
N ALA A 64 3.54 -2.59 -18.22
CA ALA A 64 2.30 -2.12 -18.81
C ALA A 64 1.63 -3.29 -19.53
N TYR A 65 0.32 -3.42 -19.35
CA TYR A 65 -0.50 -4.49 -19.90
C TYR A 65 -1.73 -3.91 -20.57
N ASP A 66 -2.11 -4.44 -21.72
CA ASP A 66 -3.35 -4.05 -22.38
C ASP A 66 -4.56 -4.64 -21.66
N LEU A 67 -5.62 -3.84 -21.56
CA LEU A 67 -6.92 -4.23 -21.02
C LEU A 67 -8.00 -4.11 -22.12
N PRO A 68 -9.16 -4.77 -21.94
CA PRO A 68 -10.28 -4.62 -22.87
C PRO A 68 -10.69 -3.16 -23.08
N GLY A 69 -11.16 -2.85 -24.30
CA GLY A 69 -11.65 -1.51 -24.63
C GLY A 69 -10.55 -0.46 -24.87
N GLY A 70 -9.30 -0.87 -25.05
CA GLY A 70 -8.17 0.04 -25.29
C GLY A 70 -7.63 0.69 -24.01
N SER A 71 -8.13 0.27 -22.85
CA SER A 71 -7.55 0.61 -21.56
C SER A 71 -6.20 -0.10 -21.38
N LYS A 72 -5.39 0.38 -20.44
CA LYS A 72 -4.13 -0.24 -20.06
C LYS A 72 -3.98 -0.27 -18.55
N ARG A 73 -3.26 -1.26 -18.05
CA ARG A 73 -2.82 -1.33 -16.66
C ARG A 73 -1.33 -1.02 -16.59
N LEU A 74 -0.98 -0.01 -15.82
CA LEU A 74 0.39 0.34 -15.49
C LEU A 74 0.73 -0.26 -14.13
N MET A 75 1.93 -0.81 -13.97
CA MET A 75 2.34 -1.43 -12.70
C MET A 75 3.73 -0.97 -12.23
N TRP A 76 3.83 -0.88 -10.91
CA TRP A 76 5.05 -0.56 -10.16
C TRP A 76 5.32 -1.69 -9.15
N PRO A 77 5.80 -2.86 -9.60
CA PRO A 77 6.24 -3.94 -8.71
C PRO A 77 7.48 -3.52 -7.92
N THR A 78 7.56 -3.88 -6.63
CA THR A 78 8.75 -3.62 -5.78
C THR A 78 9.75 -4.77 -5.73
N GLN A 79 9.63 -5.73 -6.66
CA GLN A 79 10.49 -6.91 -6.81
C GLN A 79 12.00 -6.63 -6.93
N PRO A 80 12.86 -7.63 -6.66
CA PRO A 80 12.53 -9.03 -6.32
C PRO A 80 12.03 -9.22 -4.88
N MET A 81 12.55 -8.47 -3.92
CA MET A 81 12.19 -8.60 -2.49
C MET A 81 10.94 -7.80 -2.11
N GLY A 82 10.03 -7.59 -3.04
CA GLY A 82 8.92 -6.66 -2.90
C GLY A 82 7.60 -7.33 -2.60
N GLU A 83 6.88 -6.84 -1.60
CA GLU A 83 5.55 -7.36 -1.19
C GLU A 83 4.37 -6.61 -1.82
N VAL A 84 4.66 -5.58 -2.61
CA VAL A 84 3.66 -4.62 -3.10
C VAL A 84 3.86 -4.43 -4.59
N THR A 85 2.75 -4.55 -5.32
CA THR A 85 2.66 -4.02 -6.68
C THR A 85 1.51 -3.04 -6.71
N THR A 86 1.81 -1.77 -6.97
CA THR A 86 0.77 -0.79 -7.29
C THR A 86 0.40 -0.94 -8.75
N ALA A 87 -0.90 -1.00 -9.05
CA ALA A 87 -1.42 -0.97 -10.40
C ALA A 87 -2.35 0.23 -10.58
N ALA A 88 -2.26 0.89 -11.73
CA ALA A 88 -3.17 1.92 -12.18
C ALA A 88 -3.85 1.49 -13.48
N ASP A 89 -5.18 1.45 -13.48
CA ASP A 89 -5.98 1.23 -14.68
C ASP A 89 -6.24 2.58 -15.33
N ILE A 90 -5.83 2.70 -16.59
CA ILE A 90 -5.95 3.91 -17.40
C ILE A 90 -6.88 3.61 -18.57
N ASP A 91 -7.88 4.45 -18.80
CA ASP A 91 -8.77 4.30 -19.93
C ASP A 91 -8.09 4.64 -21.27
N ALA A 92 -8.77 4.37 -22.37
CA ALA A 92 -8.28 4.66 -23.72
C ALA A 92 -8.01 6.15 -23.98
N THR A 93 -8.51 7.06 -23.13
CA THR A 93 -8.30 8.51 -23.24
C THR A 93 -7.15 9.02 -22.35
N GLY A 94 -6.46 8.12 -21.64
CA GLY A 94 -5.35 8.47 -20.76
C GLY A 94 -5.80 8.97 -19.38
N LYS A 95 -7.01 8.61 -18.93
CA LYS A 95 -7.53 8.96 -17.60
C LYS A 95 -7.52 7.78 -16.65
N VAL A 96 -7.25 8.05 -15.39
CA VAL A 96 -7.27 7.07 -14.30
C VAL A 96 -8.69 6.56 -14.09
N ILE A 97 -8.84 5.24 -14.13
CA ILE A 97 -10.04 4.51 -13.70
C ILE A 97 -9.89 4.14 -12.23
N SER A 98 -8.77 3.52 -11.87
CA SER A 98 -8.47 3.10 -10.50
C SER A 98 -6.97 3.00 -10.25
N VAL A 99 -6.55 3.15 -8.98
CA VAL A 99 -5.18 2.88 -8.51
C VAL A 99 -5.26 2.05 -7.24
N ARG A 100 -4.54 0.93 -7.17
CA ARG A 100 -4.65 -0.04 -6.07
C ARG A 100 -3.42 -0.93 -5.93
N GLN A 101 -3.26 -1.53 -4.77
CA GLN A 101 -2.28 -2.60 -4.54
C GLN A 101 -2.88 -3.93 -5.01
N VAL A 102 -2.10 -4.75 -5.72
CA VAL A 102 -2.61 -5.97 -6.37
C VAL A 102 -2.10 -7.28 -5.77
N LEU A 103 -1.06 -7.25 -4.93
CA LEU A 103 -0.53 -8.44 -4.25
C LEU A 103 -1.18 -8.60 -2.87
N GLN A 104 -2.47 -8.93 -2.83
CA GLN A 104 -3.21 -9.09 -1.57
C GLN A 104 -4.32 -10.14 -1.72
N PRO A 105 -4.81 -10.75 -0.61
CA PRO A 105 -5.74 -11.87 -0.69
C PRO A 105 -7.03 -11.56 -1.46
N SER A 106 -7.60 -10.36 -1.27
CA SER A 106 -8.81 -9.91 -1.97
C SER A 106 -8.64 -9.81 -3.49
N GLU A 107 -7.41 -9.73 -3.96
CA GLU A 107 -7.03 -9.65 -5.36
C GLU A 107 -6.71 -11.04 -5.92
N PHE A 108 -5.89 -11.80 -5.21
CA PHE A 108 -5.49 -13.16 -5.58
C PHE A 108 -6.68 -14.12 -5.67
N TYR A 109 -7.62 -14.05 -4.72
CA TYR A 109 -8.78 -14.96 -4.69
C TYR A 109 -9.82 -14.69 -5.78
N ARG A 110 -9.62 -13.67 -6.63
CA ARG A 110 -10.43 -13.50 -7.85
C ARG A 110 -9.97 -14.42 -8.99
N ALA A 111 -8.79 -15.02 -8.87
CA ALA A 111 -8.29 -15.93 -9.87
C ALA A 111 -9.20 -17.17 -10.00
N GLU A 112 -9.49 -17.57 -11.22
CA GLU A 112 -10.41 -18.69 -11.49
C GLU A 112 -9.67 -19.88 -12.09
N PRO A 113 -9.35 -20.92 -11.27
CA PRO A 113 -8.80 -22.17 -11.79
C PRO A 113 -9.67 -22.78 -12.88
N GLY A 114 -9.03 -23.31 -13.92
CA GLY A 114 -9.65 -23.87 -15.11
C GLY A 114 -10.07 -22.86 -16.16
N LYS A 115 -9.99 -21.54 -15.87
CA LYS A 115 -10.33 -20.47 -16.80
C LYS A 115 -9.17 -19.50 -17.03
N TRP A 116 -8.58 -19.01 -15.95
CA TRP A 116 -7.46 -18.07 -16.05
C TRP A 116 -6.24 -18.77 -16.63
N THR A 117 -5.49 -18.01 -17.41
CA THR A 117 -4.22 -18.39 -18.01
C THR A 117 -3.07 -17.66 -17.33
N LYS A 118 -1.84 -18.03 -17.67
CA LYS A 118 -0.65 -17.25 -17.33
C LYS A 118 -0.78 -15.77 -17.69
N ASN A 119 -1.35 -15.46 -18.85
CA ASN A 119 -1.55 -14.08 -19.28
C ASN A 119 -2.51 -13.34 -18.34
N ASP A 120 -3.60 -13.98 -17.91
CA ASP A 120 -4.52 -13.36 -16.96
C ASP A 120 -3.83 -13.06 -15.62
N VAL A 121 -2.96 -13.95 -15.15
CA VAL A 121 -2.16 -13.73 -13.94
C VAL A 121 -1.17 -12.57 -14.14
N LEU A 122 -0.46 -12.48 -15.27
CA LEU A 122 0.42 -11.33 -15.57
C LEU A 122 -0.33 -10.00 -15.62
N VAL A 123 -1.48 -9.95 -16.31
CA VAL A 123 -2.29 -8.74 -16.44
C VAL A 123 -2.87 -8.30 -15.08
N ASN A 124 -3.06 -9.24 -14.14
CA ASN A 124 -3.60 -8.91 -12.82
C ASN A 124 -2.54 -8.56 -11.78
N PHE A 125 -1.39 -9.24 -11.80
CA PHE A 125 -0.40 -9.19 -10.71
C PHE A 125 1.01 -8.80 -11.15
N GLY A 126 1.25 -8.71 -12.46
CA GLY A 126 2.58 -8.48 -13.03
C GLY A 126 3.40 -9.77 -13.10
N ARG A 127 4.68 -9.64 -13.43
CA ARG A 127 5.61 -10.78 -13.43
C ARG A 127 5.77 -11.37 -12.03
N PRO A 128 5.90 -12.70 -11.90
CA PRO A 128 6.19 -13.32 -10.62
C PRO A 128 7.63 -13.04 -10.17
N GLU A 129 7.86 -13.16 -8.86
CA GLU A 129 9.20 -13.06 -8.28
C GLU A 129 10.00 -14.32 -8.60
N GLU A 130 9.36 -15.48 -8.47
CA GLU A 130 9.97 -16.78 -8.69
C GLU A 130 9.10 -17.64 -9.62
N THR A 131 9.76 -18.39 -10.50
CA THR A 131 9.14 -19.41 -11.33
C THR A 131 9.82 -20.75 -11.13
N ALA A 132 9.05 -21.80 -10.86
CA ALA A 132 9.53 -23.17 -10.74
C ALA A 132 8.70 -24.12 -11.61
N TYR A 133 9.25 -25.27 -11.98
CA TYR A 133 8.49 -26.33 -12.64
C TYR A 133 8.64 -27.64 -11.85
N PHE A 134 7.52 -28.29 -11.56
CA PHE A 134 7.43 -29.55 -10.81
C PHE A 134 7.10 -30.70 -11.76
N PRO A 135 8.09 -31.50 -12.22
CA PRO A 135 7.89 -32.48 -13.28
C PRO A 135 6.90 -33.60 -12.92
N LEU A 136 6.88 -34.04 -11.66
CA LEU A 136 5.98 -35.10 -11.20
C LEU A 136 4.51 -34.66 -11.25
N MET A 137 4.24 -33.38 -11.02
CA MET A 137 2.89 -32.81 -11.09
C MET A 137 2.55 -32.28 -12.48
N LYS A 138 3.57 -32.09 -13.34
CA LYS A 138 3.49 -31.35 -14.60
C LYS A 138 2.87 -29.97 -14.38
N ARG A 139 3.47 -29.22 -13.45
CA ARG A 139 3.01 -27.88 -13.08
C ARG A 139 4.14 -26.88 -13.11
N GLU A 140 3.89 -25.76 -13.77
CA GLU A 140 4.68 -24.55 -13.57
C GLU A 140 4.07 -23.75 -12.44
N VAL A 141 4.90 -23.20 -11.56
CA VAL A 141 4.48 -22.46 -10.39
C VAL A 141 5.09 -21.08 -10.45
N TRP A 142 4.22 -20.08 -10.33
CA TRP A 142 4.60 -18.69 -10.20
C TRP A 142 4.32 -18.22 -8.79
N SER A 143 5.33 -17.66 -8.12
CA SER A 143 5.25 -17.22 -6.72
C SER A 143 5.31 -15.71 -6.62
N TYR A 144 4.48 -15.16 -5.73
CA TYR A 144 4.43 -13.74 -5.40
C TYR A 144 4.53 -13.59 -3.89
N ARG A 145 5.56 -12.87 -3.43
CA ARG A 145 5.67 -12.42 -2.05
C ARG A 145 4.71 -11.27 -1.78
N TYR A 146 4.07 -11.31 -0.62
CA TYR A 146 3.19 -10.26 -0.17
C TYR A 146 3.10 -10.21 1.36
N LEU A 147 2.65 -9.05 1.87
CA LEU A 147 2.42 -8.83 3.28
C LEU A 147 0.92 -8.86 3.57
N GLU A 148 0.46 -9.91 4.22
CA GLU A 148 -0.94 -10.07 4.60
C GLU A 148 -1.24 -9.28 5.88
N ASP A 149 -2.30 -8.45 5.83
CA ASP A 149 -2.76 -7.60 6.93
C ASP A 149 -1.68 -6.69 7.55
N ASN A 150 -0.64 -6.36 6.78
CA ASN A 150 0.55 -5.61 7.22
C ASN A 150 1.38 -6.29 8.32
N VAL A 151 1.23 -7.61 8.52
CA VAL A 151 1.89 -8.35 9.60
C VAL A 151 2.55 -9.63 9.12
N TRP A 152 1.91 -10.39 8.22
CA TRP A 152 2.35 -11.73 7.88
C TRP A 152 3.01 -11.78 6.51
N TYR A 153 4.31 -12.06 6.46
CA TYR A 153 5.01 -12.33 5.21
C TYR A 153 4.57 -13.69 4.66
N GLN A 154 4.04 -13.69 3.44
CA GLN A 154 3.47 -14.85 2.79
C GLN A 154 3.89 -14.92 1.33
N LEU A 155 3.86 -16.14 0.79
CA LEU A 155 3.93 -16.39 -0.64
C LEU A 155 2.55 -16.84 -1.14
N PHE A 156 2.16 -16.33 -2.30
CA PHE A 156 1.01 -16.81 -3.05
C PHE A 156 1.48 -17.46 -4.36
N HIS A 157 1.06 -18.70 -4.57
CA HIS A 157 1.51 -19.54 -5.68
C HIS A 157 0.37 -19.80 -6.65
N PHE A 158 0.65 -19.63 -7.94
CA PHE A 158 -0.23 -20.01 -9.06
C PHE A 158 0.35 -21.22 -9.77
N TYR A 159 -0.39 -22.32 -9.85
CA TYR A 159 0.03 -23.56 -10.50
C TYR A 159 -0.63 -23.69 -11.86
N PHE A 160 0.15 -23.65 -12.93
CA PHE A 160 -0.31 -23.81 -14.31
C PHE A 160 -0.01 -25.20 -14.84
N ASP A 161 -0.86 -25.71 -15.73
CA ASP A 161 -0.50 -26.87 -16.54
C ASP A 161 0.41 -26.48 -17.73
N ASP A 162 0.81 -27.48 -18.51
CA ASP A 162 1.68 -27.30 -19.68
C ASP A 162 1.02 -26.46 -20.80
N ALA A 163 -0.31 -26.29 -20.78
CA ALA A 163 -1.03 -25.39 -21.67
C ALA A 163 -1.10 -23.94 -21.16
N GLY A 164 -0.55 -23.68 -19.96
CA GLY A 164 -0.55 -22.36 -19.34
C GLY A 164 -1.88 -22.00 -18.67
N VAL A 165 -2.76 -22.98 -18.42
CA VAL A 165 -4.04 -22.78 -17.72
C VAL A 165 -3.84 -22.96 -16.22
N LEU A 166 -4.35 -22.03 -15.42
CA LEU A 166 -4.31 -22.08 -13.97
C LEU A 166 -5.10 -23.30 -13.48
N ARG A 167 -4.49 -24.15 -12.66
CA ARG A 167 -5.09 -25.36 -12.10
C ARG A 167 -5.35 -25.28 -10.61
N SER A 168 -4.50 -24.59 -9.87
CA SER A 168 -4.68 -24.40 -8.43
C SER A 168 -3.89 -23.19 -7.93
N THR A 169 -4.25 -22.73 -6.74
CA THR A 169 -3.53 -21.71 -6.00
C THR A 169 -3.14 -22.24 -4.62
N GLN A 170 -2.06 -21.73 -4.05
CA GLN A 170 -1.63 -22.09 -2.69
C GLN A 170 -1.06 -20.85 -1.99
N LYS A 171 -1.32 -20.72 -0.70
CA LYS A 171 -0.62 -19.79 0.18
C LYS A 171 0.34 -20.57 1.07
N SER A 172 1.54 -20.03 1.30
CA SER A 172 2.47 -20.51 2.32
C SER A 172 3.08 -19.32 3.08
N PRO A 173 3.61 -19.53 4.29
CA PRO A 173 4.49 -18.53 4.88
C PRO A 173 5.74 -18.35 4.04
N ASP A 174 6.40 -17.22 4.25
CA ASP A 174 7.60 -16.85 3.52
C ASP A 174 8.86 -17.36 4.20
N PRO A 175 9.64 -18.28 3.58
CA PRO A 175 10.82 -18.86 4.21
C PRO A 175 11.90 -17.83 4.58
N LEU A 176 11.95 -16.67 3.92
CA LEU A 176 12.92 -15.62 4.28
C LEU A 176 12.62 -14.97 5.63
N HIS A 177 11.40 -15.10 6.13
CA HIS A 177 10.96 -14.53 7.41
C HIS A 177 10.67 -15.59 8.48
N GLU A 178 10.72 -16.89 8.16
CA GLU A 178 10.52 -17.99 9.12
C GLU A 178 11.73 -18.19 10.07
N HIS A 179 12.92 -17.70 9.71
CA HIS A 179 14.15 -17.95 10.46
C HIS A 179 14.32 -17.12 11.75
N GLU A 180 13.53 -16.05 11.96
CA GLU A 180 13.69 -15.18 13.14
C GLU A 180 12.97 -15.71 14.40
N ASP A 181 11.96 -16.58 14.26
CA ASP A 181 11.16 -17.05 15.41
C ASP A 181 11.74 -18.30 16.11
N ASN A 182 12.69 -19.01 15.51
CA ASN A 182 13.22 -20.27 16.04
C ASN A 182 14.48 -20.14 16.93
N ASP A 183 15.04 -18.94 17.09
CA ASP A 183 16.27 -18.73 17.89
C ASP A 183 16.01 -18.49 19.39
N HIS A 184 14.76 -18.66 19.86
CA HIS A 184 14.35 -18.47 21.26
C HIS A 184 13.94 -19.75 21.98
N GLN A 185 14.33 -20.93 21.48
CA GLN A 185 13.96 -22.20 22.10
C GLN A 185 15.16 -23.14 22.30
N PHE A 186 16.15 -22.70 23.09
CA PHE A 186 17.11 -23.57 23.78
C PHE A 186 17.41 -23.04 25.19
#